data_AF-A0A8T1BWP8-F1
#
_entry.id   AF-A0A8T1BWP8-F1
#
_cell.length_a   1.000
_cell.length_b   1.000
_cell.length_c   1.000
_cell.angle_alpha   90.00
_cell.angle_beta   90.00
_cell.angle_gamma   90.00
#
_symmetry.space_group_name_H-M   'P 1'
#
loop_
_entity.id
_entity.type
_entity.pdbx_description
1 polymer ?
#
loop_
_entity_poly.entity_id
_entity_poly.type
_entity_poly.pdbx_seq_one_letter_code
_entity_poly.pdbx_strand_id
1 'polypeptide(L)'
;MNGEGNGSVLTSYLETSGVIPIDVFCSWWLTESMGSALQEFFQSKFQDCQLVEHQGGHFRFQVPKHSLRPYAIFGLLEENKEQLHVSEYGVSETSLEHIFNTMAAQQGEEQLLGSARYRGP
;
A
#
# COMPACT_ATOMS: atom_id res chain seq x y z
N MET A 1 -5.39 11.45 4.13
CA MET A 1 -3.90 11.64 4.14
C MET A 1 -3.32 10.98 2.90
N ASN A 2 -2.85 11.78 1.94
CA ASN A 2 -2.69 11.33 0.55
C ASN A 2 -1.24 10.96 0.22
N GLY A 3 -1.03 9.70 -0.16
CA GLY A 3 -0.01 9.19 -1.07
C GLY A 3 1.20 10.06 -1.41
N GLU A 4 2.13 10.24 -0.47
CA GLU A 4 3.54 10.39 -0.83
C GLU A 4 4.05 9.04 -1.35
N GLY A 5 3.60 8.68 -2.55
CA GLY A 5 4.00 7.42 -3.18
C GLY A 5 5.49 7.41 -3.47
N ASN A 6 6.02 6.21 -3.75
CA ASN A 6 7.39 6.00 -4.16
C ASN A 6 7.88 6.91 -5.31
N GLY A 7 6.97 7.45 -6.13
CA GLY A 7 7.31 8.41 -7.19
C GLY A 7 7.80 9.79 -6.70
N SER A 8 7.61 10.15 -5.43
CA SER A 8 8.03 11.45 -4.88
C SER A 8 9.54 11.70 -5.00
N VAL A 9 10.34 10.63 -4.92
CA VAL A 9 11.80 10.72 -5.10
C VAL A 9 12.13 11.18 -6.52
N LEU A 10 11.45 10.64 -7.54
CA LEU A 10 11.68 11.02 -8.93
C LEU A 10 11.25 12.46 -9.17
N THR A 11 10.09 12.86 -8.65
CA THR A 11 9.60 14.23 -8.72
C THR A 11 10.61 15.21 -8.11
N SER A 12 11.15 14.90 -6.93
CA SER A 12 12.16 15.71 -6.25
C SER A 12 13.42 15.92 -7.12
N TYR A 13 13.89 14.87 -7.80
CA TYR A 13 15.05 14.96 -8.71
C TYR A 13 14.77 15.84 -9.92
N LEU A 14 13.58 15.68 -10.53
CA LEU A 14 13.16 16.50 -11.67
C LEU A 14 13.00 17.97 -11.29
N GLU A 15 12.43 18.28 -10.12
CA GLU A 15 12.25 19.66 -9.64
C GLU A 15 13.58 20.32 -9.25
N THR A 16 14.49 19.56 -8.62
CA THR A 16 15.75 20.12 -8.11
C THR A 16 16.83 20.23 -9.19
N SER A 17 16.89 19.27 -10.11
CA SER A 17 18.02 19.14 -11.05
C SER A 17 17.62 18.90 -12.50
N GLY A 18 16.35 18.57 -12.78
CA GLY A 18 15.87 18.23 -14.12
C GLY A 18 16.34 16.88 -14.66
N VAL A 19 17.14 16.14 -13.89
CA VAL A 19 17.70 14.84 -14.28
C VAL A 19 17.48 13.82 -13.17
N ILE A 20 17.24 12.57 -13.56
CA ILE A 20 17.14 11.45 -12.63
C ILE A 20 18.37 10.56 -12.87
N PRO A 21 19.23 10.33 -11.86
CA PRO A 21 20.30 9.34 -11.97
C PRO A 21 19.76 7.97 -12.35
N ILE A 22 20.42 7.27 -13.26
CA ILE A 22 19.91 6.01 -13.82
C ILE A 22 19.73 4.93 -12.75
N ASP A 23 20.59 4.90 -11.73
CA ASP A 23 20.51 4.01 -10.58
C ASP A 23 19.26 4.27 -9.72
N VAL A 24 18.92 5.54 -9.50
CA VAL A 24 17.70 5.96 -8.80
C VAL A 24 16.48 5.52 -9.59
N PHE A 25 16.46 5.78 -10.90
CA PHE A 25 15.37 5.36 -11.77
C PHE A 25 15.20 3.84 -11.78
N CYS A 26 16.28 3.07 -11.94
CA CYS A 26 16.25 1.61 -11.94
C CYS A 26 15.77 1.04 -10.61
N SER A 27 16.21 1.60 -9.48
CA SER A 27 15.78 1.18 -8.14
C SER A 27 14.28 1.41 -7.94
N TRP A 28 13.79 2.60 -8.33
CA TRP A 28 12.37 2.91 -8.29
C TRP A 28 11.57 1.98 -9.21
N TRP A 29 12.01 1.81 -10.46
CA TRP A 29 11.32 0.97 -11.44
C TRP A 29 11.21 -0.48 -10.99
N LEU A 30 12.28 -1.03 -10.42
CA LEU A 30 12.30 -2.39 -9.88
C LEU A 30 11.28 -2.54 -8.74
N THR A 31 11.23 -1.55 -7.85
CA THR A 31 10.27 -1.52 -6.74
C THR A 31 8.83 -1.49 -7.23
N GLU A 32 8.51 -0.62 -8.19
CA GLU A 32 7.16 -0.54 -8.78
C GLU A 32 6.77 -1.82 -9.54
N SER A 33 7.74 -2.43 -10.24
CA SER A 33 7.54 -3.69 -10.95
C SER A 33 7.21 -4.83 -9.98
N MET A 34 7.94 -4.90 -8.86
CA MET A 34 7.67 -5.87 -7.78
C MET A 34 6.30 -5.62 -7.14
N GLY A 35 5.94 -4.36 -6.89
CA GLY A 35 4.63 -3.99 -6.38
C GLY A 35 3.49 -4.42 -7.29
N SER A 36 3.65 -4.23 -8.60
CA SER A 36 2.68 -4.65 -9.61
C SER A 36 2.50 -6.17 -9.60
N ALA A 37 3.60 -6.93 -9.59
CA ALA A 37 3.56 -8.39 -9.54
C ALA A 37 2.91 -8.92 -8.26
N LEU A 38 3.20 -8.31 -7.09
CA LEU A 38 2.55 -8.65 -5.83
C LEU A 38 1.05 -8.33 -5.88
N GLN A 39 0.67 -7.17 -6.42
CA GLN A 39 -0.73 -6.78 -6.53
C GLN A 39 -1.51 -7.76 -7.41
N GLU A 40 -0.99 -8.13 -8.57
CA GLU A 40 -1.60 -9.13 -9.45
C GLU A 40 -1.74 -10.50 -8.76
N PHE A 41 -0.69 -10.94 -8.05
CA PHE A 41 -0.73 -12.18 -7.29
C PHE A 41 -1.84 -12.16 -6.23
N PHE A 42 -1.89 -11.12 -5.40
CA PHE A 42 -2.89 -11.01 -4.35
C PHE A 42 -4.31 -10.90 -4.91
N GLN A 43 -4.53 -10.13 -5.97
CA GLN A 43 -5.83 -10.03 -6.64
C GLN A 43 -6.28 -11.36 -7.26
N SER A 44 -5.35 -12.19 -7.74
CA SER A 44 -5.67 -13.52 -8.27
C SER A 44 -6.07 -14.54 -7.20
N LYS A 45 -5.61 -14.35 -5.95
CA LYS A 45 -5.80 -15.30 -4.84
C LYS A 45 -6.90 -14.86 -3.86
N PHE A 46 -7.13 -13.55 -3.76
CA PHE A 46 -8.01 -12.95 -2.77
C PHE A 46 -8.93 -11.94 -3.45
N GLN A 47 -10.22 -12.27 -3.49
CA GLN A 47 -11.24 -11.30 -3.89
C GLN A 47 -11.23 -10.11 -2.92
N ASP A 48 -11.37 -8.90 -3.45
CA ASP A 48 -11.45 -7.64 -2.69
C ASP A 48 -10.20 -7.33 -1.83
N CYS A 49 -9.03 -7.86 -2.18
CA CYS A 49 -7.76 -7.46 -1.56
C CYS A 49 -7.38 -6.02 -1.92
N GLN A 50 -6.87 -5.28 -0.95
CA GLN A 50 -6.47 -3.88 -1.11
C GLN A 50 -5.01 -3.66 -0.72
N LEU A 51 -4.27 -2.90 -1.53
CA LEU A 51 -2.96 -2.39 -1.15
C LEU A 51 -3.18 -1.16 -0.26
N VAL A 52 -2.80 -1.24 1.01
CA VAL A 52 -3.02 -0.18 2.01
C VAL A 52 -1.76 0.62 2.34
N GLU A 53 -0.58 0.07 2.03
CA GLU A 53 0.69 0.79 2.15
C GLU A 53 1.67 0.29 1.10
N HIS A 54 2.42 1.23 0.53
CA HIS A 54 3.54 1.00 -0.37
C HIS A 54 4.63 2.03 -0.05
N GLN A 55 5.75 1.58 0.51
CA GLN A 55 6.88 2.44 0.85
C GLN A 55 8.20 1.72 0.57
N GLY A 56 8.93 2.18 -0.43
CA GLY A 56 10.07 1.45 -0.98
C GLY A 56 9.66 0.02 -1.30
N GLY A 57 10.49 -0.95 -0.90
CA GLY A 57 10.22 -2.38 -1.06
C GLY A 57 9.22 -2.99 -0.07
N HIS A 58 8.58 -2.19 0.79
CA HIS A 58 7.59 -2.67 1.76
C HIS A 58 6.17 -2.46 1.24
N PHE A 59 5.41 -3.56 1.24
CA PHE A 59 4.03 -3.61 0.77
C PHE A 59 3.14 -4.18 1.86
N ARG A 60 1.99 -3.54 2.08
CA ARG A 60 0.98 -4.04 3.00
C ARG A 60 -0.34 -4.24 2.28
N PHE A 61 -0.80 -5.48 2.25
CA PHE A 61 -2.07 -5.85 1.68
C PHE A 61 -3.08 -6.15 2.79
N GLN A 62 -4.28 -5.61 2.66
CA GLN A 62 -5.42 -5.97 3.47
C GLN A 62 -6.27 -6.99 2.71
N VAL A 63 -6.42 -8.16 3.31
CA VAL A 63 -7.21 -9.27 2.76
C VAL A 63 -8.50 -9.41 3.58
N PRO A 64 -9.68 -9.63 2.95
CA PRO A 64 -10.91 -9.82 3.69
C PRO A 64 -10.88 -11.06 4.61
N LYS A 65 -11.53 -10.94 5.78
CA LYS A 65 -11.57 -12.03 6.80
C LYS A 65 -12.19 -13.34 6.30
N HIS A 66 -13.01 -13.28 5.25
CA HIS A 66 -13.68 -14.45 4.68
C HIS A 66 -12.85 -15.15 3.60
N SER A 67 -11.68 -14.63 3.21
CA SER A 67 -10.88 -15.20 2.12
C SER A 67 -10.12 -16.46 2.57
N LEU A 68 -9.12 -16.33 3.46
CA LEU A 68 -8.34 -17.45 3.98
C LEU A 68 -8.01 -17.25 5.46
N ARG A 69 -7.84 -18.37 6.17
CA ARG A 69 -7.28 -18.37 7.53
C ARG A 69 -5.81 -17.94 7.48
N PRO A 70 -5.27 -17.25 8.50
CA PRO A 70 -3.89 -16.77 8.48
C PRO A 70 -2.85 -17.84 8.12
N TYR A 71 -2.97 -19.06 8.66
CA TYR A 71 -2.05 -20.16 8.35
C TYR A 71 -2.03 -20.54 6.85
N ALA A 72 -3.16 -20.43 6.16
CA ALA A 72 -3.25 -20.74 4.73
C ALA A 72 -2.63 -19.62 3.88
N ILE A 73 -2.69 -18.37 4.36
CA ILE A 73 -2.00 -17.23 3.75
C ILE A 73 -0.47 -17.42 3.90
N PHE A 74 0.01 -17.84 5.07
CA PHE A 74 1.41 -18.19 5.27
C PHE A 74 1.88 -19.26 4.29
N GLY A 75 1.16 -20.39 4.19
CA GLY A 75 1.52 -21.47 3.25
C GLY A 75 1.57 -21.00 1.80
N LEU A 76 0.57 -20.24 1.37
CA LEU A 76 0.53 -19.67 0.02
C LEU A 76 1.70 -18.73 -0.26
N LEU A 77 2.11 -17.90 0.71
CA LEU A 77 3.25 -17.00 0.55
C LEU A 77 4.58 -17.75 0.54
N GLU A 78 4.77 -18.77 1.39
CA GLU A 78 5.96 -19.64 1.35
C GLU A 78 6.12 -20.30 -0.02
N GLU A 79 5.04 -20.90 -0.55
CA GLU A 79 5.06 -21.62 -1.83
C GLU A 79 5.44 -20.72 -3.02
N ASN A 80 5.20 -19.40 -2.92
CA ASN A 80 5.42 -18.44 -4.00
C ASN A 80 6.55 -17.44 -3.69
N LYS A 81 7.25 -17.58 -2.55
CA LYS A 81 8.21 -16.60 -2.02
C LYS A 81 9.33 -16.26 -3.01
N GLU A 82 9.93 -17.29 -3.61
CA GLU A 82 11.02 -17.13 -4.58
C GLU A 82 10.54 -16.48 -5.88
N GLN A 83 9.36 -16.89 -6.37
CA GLN A 83 8.77 -16.36 -7.60
C GLN A 83 8.37 -14.88 -7.45
N LEU A 84 7.91 -14.49 -6.27
CA LEU A 84 7.51 -13.12 -5.95
C LEU A 84 8.69 -12.26 -5.48
N HIS A 85 9.90 -12.82 -5.36
CA HIS A 85 11.10 -12.15 -4.86
C HIS A 85 10.91 -11.51 -3.47
N VAL A 86 10.13 -12.16 -2.59
CA VAL A 86 9.85 -11.67 -1.24
C VAL A 86 10.93 -12.13 -0.29
N SER A 87 11.67 -11.18 0.31
CA SER A 87 12.70 -11.51 1.31
C SER A 87 12.10 -11.94 2.65
N GLU A 88 11.12 -11.18 3.14
CA GLU A 88 10.45 -11.36 4.42
C GLU A 88 8.98 -10.95 4.31
N TYR A 89 8.10 -11.61 5.07
CA TYR A 89 6.70 -11.25 5.16
C TYR A 89 6.14 -11.60 6.53
N GLY A 90 4.99 -11.00 6.86
CA GLY A 90 4.23 -11.32 8.06
C GLY A 90 2.73 -11.25 7.77
N VAL A 91 1.96 -12.07 8.48
CA VAL A 91 0.49 -12.01 8.44
C VAL A 91 0.01 -11.71 9.85
N SER A 92 -0.75 -10.62 10.00
CA SER A 92 -1.37 -10.21 11.25
C SER A 92 -2.85 -9.97 11.05
N GLU A 93 -3.63 -10.19 12.09
CA GLU A 93 -5.02 -9.74 12.09
C GLU A 93 -5.06 -8.22 12.23
N THR A 94 -5.96 -7.56 11.49
CA THR A 94 -6.22 -6.14 11.72
C THR A 94 -6.78 -5.96 13.13
N SER A 95 -6.04 -5.22 13.96
CA SER A 95 -6.40 -5.02 15.35
C SER A 95 -7.58 -4.06 15.50
N LEU A 96 -8.33 -4.19 16.61
CA LEU A 96 -9.48 -3.32 16.87
C LEU A 96 -9.04 -1.86 17.00
N GLU A 97 -7.89 -1.57 17.60
CA GLU A 97 -7.38 -0.20 17.68
C GLU A 97 -7.08 0.38 16.30
N HIS A 98 -6.59 -0.42 15.35
CA HIS A 98 -6.36 0.04 13.98
C HIS A 98 -7.69 0.32 13.25
N ILE A 99 -8.73 -0.49 13.49
CA ILE A 99 -10.08 -0.23 12.97
C ILE A 99 -10.63 1.08 13.53
N PHE A 100 -10.53 1.29 14.85
CA PHE A 100 -10.99 2.52 15.49
C PHE A 100 -10.24 3.75 14.99
N ASN A 101 -8.92 3.68 14.85
CA ASN A 101 -8.11 4.77 14.33
C ASN A 101 -8.46 5.10 12.87
N THR A 102 -8.70 4.09 12.04
CA THR A 102 -9.12 4.27 10.64
C THR A 102 -10.51 4.91 10.57
N MET A 103 -11.47 4.45 11.39
CA MET A 103 -12.80 5.05 11.48
C MET A 103 -12.74 6.51 11.96
N ALA A 104 -11.92 6.81 12.97
CA ALA A 104 -11.76 8.16 13.49
C ALA A 104 -11.10 9.11 12.45
N ALA A 105 -10.12 8.61 11.69
CA ALA A 105 -9.50 9.37 10.60
C ALA A 105 -10.52 9.71 9.49
N GLN A 106 -11.41 8.78 9.14
CA GLN A 106 -12.47 8.99 8.15
C GLN A 106 -13.53 10.01 8.64
N GLN A 107 -13.91 9.97 9.92
CA GLN A 107 -14.86 10.91 10.51
C GLN A 107 -14.32 12.36 10.60
N GLY A 108 -13.00 12.52 10.74
CA GLY A 108 -12.35 13.84 10.70
C GLY A 108 -12.40 14.51 9.32
N GLU A 109 -12.37 13.72 8.24
CA GLU A 109 -12.44 14.21 6.86
C GLU A 109 -13.88 14.63 6.48
N GLU A 110 -14.92 13.96 6.99
CA GLU A 110 -16.33 14.30 6.72
C GLU A 110 -16.80 15.60 7.41
N GLN A 111 -16.25 15.96 8.58
CA GLN A 111 -16.61 17.19 9.31
C GLN A 111 -16.08 18.46 8.62
N LEU A 112 -14.97 18.36 7.87
CA LEU A 112 -14.41 19.49 7.11
C LEU A 112 -15.25 19.83 5.87
N LEU A 113 -15.89 18.83 5.23
CA LEU A 113 -16.85 19.04 4.13
C LEU A 113 -18.20 19.62 4.62
N GLY A 114 -18.63 19.29 5.84
CA GLY A 114 -19.85 19.83 6.44
C GLY A 114 -19.74 21.30 6.86
N SER A 115 -18.59 21.73 7.35
CA SER A 115 -18.35 23.11 7.80
C SER A 115 -18.11 24.11 6.66
N ALA A 116 -17.67 23.66 5.48
CA ALA A 116 -17.54 24.50 4.28
C ALA A 116 -18.90 24.88 3.65
N ARG A 117 -20.00 24.22 4.02
CA ARG A 117 -21.36 24.52 3.54
C ARG A 117 -22.10 25.58 4.34
N TYR A 118 -21.56 25.99 5.50
CA TYR A 118 -22.13 27.02 6.36
C TYR A 118 -21.18 28.21 6.51
N ARG A 119 -20.78 28.82 5.38
CA ARG A 119 -20.32 30.22 5.40
C ARG A 119 -20.90 30.96 4.20
N GLY A 120 -22.05 31.58 4.44
CA GLY A 120 -22.59 32.68 3.67
C GLY A 120 -24.11 32.77 3.76
N PRO A 121 -24.72 33.97 3.70
CA PRO A 121 -24.14 35.32 3.80
C PRO A 121 -24.13 35.89 5.23
#